data_AF-A0ABD7HKW2-F1
#
_entry.id   AF-A0ABD7HKW2-F1
#
_cell.length_a   1.000
_cell.length_b   1.000
_cell.length_c   1.000
_cell.angle_alpha   90.00
_cell.angle_beta   90.00
_cell.angle_gamma   90.00
#
_symmetry.space_group_name_H-M   'P 1'
#
loop_
_entity.id
_entity.type
_entity.pdbx_description
1 polymer ?
#
loop_
_entity_poly.entity_id
_entity_poly.type
_entity_poly.pdbx_seq_one_letter_code
_entity_poly.pdbx_strand_id
1 'polypeptide(L)'
;MSAPLNVDPAQVHAVSGLAAEVARDLQRELEQLTHRWEDLVSTWDGVASRAYAPEFDEWRQGAQKAIAALDSTAVALAQHGYAFQQTDGSSASGISGV
;
A
#
# COMPACT_ATOMS: atom_id res chain seq x y z
N MET A 1 -14.73 -10.25 23.00
CA MET A 1 -15.42 -10.79 21.82
C MET A 1 -15.62 -9.62 20.87
N SER A 2 -14.87 -9.54 19.77
CA SER A 2 -15.05 -8.49 18.76
C SER A 2 -16.37 -8.73 18.04
N ALA A 3 -17.16 -7.67 17.83
CA ALA A 3 -18.43 -7.76 17.10
C ALA A 3 -18.17 -8.35 15.69
N PRO A 4 -19.08 -9.19 15.15
CA PRO A 4 -18.93 -9.71 13.80
C PRO A 4 -18.89 -8.53 12.84
N LEU A 5 -17.75 -8.33 12.19
CA LEU A 5 -17.64 -7.35 11.11
C LEU A 5 -18.52 -7.87 9.97
N ASN A 6 -19.55 -7.11 9.61
CA ASN A 6 -20.32 -7.36 8.39
C ASN A 6 -19.45 -6.95 7.19
N VAL A 7 -18.63 -7.89 6.72
CA VAL A 7 -17.66 -7.67 5.65
C VAL A 7 -18.16 -8.37 4.40
N ASP A 8 -18.29 -7.62 3.30
CA ASP A 8 -18.47 -8.19 1.97
C ASP A 8 -17.08 -8.61 1.43
N PRO A 9 -16.80 -9.92 1.26
CA PRO A 9 -15.50 -10.38 0.79
C PRO A 9 -15.15 -9.81 -0.60
N ALA A 10 -16.14 -9.58 -1.47
CA ALA A 10 -15.90 -9.00 -2.78
C ALA A 10 -15.39 -7.56 -2.67
N GLN A 11 -15.92 -6.78 -1.74
CA GLN A 11 -15.45 -5.41 -1.48
C GLN A 11 -14.02 -5.41 -0.90
N VAL A 12 -13.70 -6.35 0.01
CA VAL A 12 -12.34 -6.46 0.56
C VAL A 12 -11.32 -6.79 -0.52
N HIS A 13 -11.64 -7.71 -1.42
CA HIS A 13 -10.76 -8.02 -2.55
C HIS A 13 -10.60 -6.83 -3.50
N ALA A 14 -11.69 -6.09 -3.80
CA ALA A 14 -11.62 -4.90 -4.64
C ALA A 14 -10.73 -3.81 -4.02
N VAL A 15 -10.91 -3.51 -2.74
CA VAL A 15 -10.11 -2.48 -2.03
C VAL A 15 -8.65 -2.91 -1.90
N SER A 16 -8.39 -4.19 -1.61
CA SER A 16 -7.02 -4.74 -1.60
C SER A 16 -6.33 -4.57 -2.96
N GLY A 17 -7.03 -4.91 -4.05
CA GLY A 17 -6.52 -4.73 -5.41
C GLY A 17 -6.18 -3.28 -5.73
N LEU A 18 -7.11 -2.36 -5.42
CA LEU A 18 -6.91 -0.92 -5.60
C LEU A 18 -5.71 -0.40 -4.79
N ALA A 19 -5.61 -0.79 -3.51
CA ALA A 19 -4.51 -0.36 -2.65
C ALA A 19 -3.14 -0.85 -3.17
N ALA A 20 -3.06 -2.09 -3.66
CA ALA A 20 -1.85 -2.62 -4.27
C ALA A 20 -1.48 -1.91 -5.59
N GLU A 21 -2.47 -1.54 -6.39
CA GLU A 21 -2.26 -0.76 -7.62
C GLU A 21 -1.72 0.63 -7.30
N VAL A 22 -2.37 1.36 -6.38
CA VAL A 22 -1.92 2.69 -5.94
C VAL A 22 -0.52 2.63 -5.34
N ALA A 23 -0.19 1.62 -4.53
CA ALA A 23 1.15 1.47 -3.98
C ALA A 23 2.22 1.29 -5.08
N ARG A 24 1.95 0.46 -6.10
CA ARG A 24 2.85 0.29 -7.25
C ARG A 24 2.98 1.57 -8.07
N ASP A 25 1.91 2.32 -8.23
CA ASP A 25 1.90 3.56 -9.00
C ASP A 25 2.73 4.64 -8.30
N LEU A 26 2.50 4.84 -7.00
CA LEU A 26 3.29 5.76 -6.17
C LEU A 26 4.77 5.39 -6.15
N GLN A 27 5.11 4.10 -6.11
CA GLN A 27 6.50 3.66 -6.19
C GLN A 27 7.16 4.10 -7.50
N ARG A 28 6.49 3.92 -8.64
CA ARG A 28 6.99 4.34 -9.96
C ARG A 28 7.13 5.86 -10.06
N GLU A 29 6.19 6.61 -9.50
CA GLU A 29 6.25 8.08 -9.49
C GLU A 29 7.39 8.59 -8.59
N LEU A 30 7.58 7.98 -7.42
CA LEU A 30 8.66 8.32 -6.50
C LEU A 30 10.04 8.05 -7.12
N GLU A 31 10.19 6.93 -7.82
CA GLU A 31 11.40 6.62 -8.58
C GLU A 31 11.67 7.69 -9.64
N GLN A 32 10.67 8.04 -10.46
CA GLN A 32 10.82 9.09 -11.49
C GLN A 32 11.18 10.45 -10.89
N LEU A 33 10.56 10.83 -9.78
CA LEU A 33 10.86 12.09 -9.11
C LEU A 33 12.26 12.09 -8.49
N THR A 34 12.71 10.96 -7.95
CA THR A 34 14.08 10.81 -7.41
C THR A 34 15.11 10.98 -8.53
N HIS A 35 14.92 10.38 -9.70
CA HIS A 35 15.82 10.58 -10.84
C HIS A 35 15.85 12.05 -11.29
N ARG A 36 14.68 12.70 -11.42
CA ARG A 36 14.63 14.13 -11.77
C ARG A 36 15.31 15.02 -10.74
N TRP A 37 15.21 14.66 -9.46
CA TRP A 37 15.91 15.36 -8.39
C TRP A 37 17.43 15.20 -8.50
N GLU A 38 17.92 13.98 -8.75
CA GLU A 38 19.35 13.70 -8.96
C GLU A 38 19.90 14.48 -10.17
N ASP A 39 19.17 14.48 -11.29
CA ASP A 39 19.51 15.25 -12.49
C ASP A 39 19.60 16.76 -12.16
N LEU A 40 18.62 17.29 -11.44
CA LEU A 40 18.59 18.70 -11.04
C LEU A 40 19.80 19.05 -10.16
N VAL A 41 20.03 18.30 -9.08
CA VAL A 41 21.10 18.57 -8.13
C VAL A 41 22.48 18.39 -8.76
N SER A 42 22.63 17.52 -9.78
CA SER A 42 23.89 17.36 -10.51
C SER A 42 24.35 18.63 -11.23
N THR A 43 23.42 19.50 -11.60
CA THR A 43 23.68 20.77 -12.32
C THR A 43 23.51 22.00 -11.45
N TRP A 44 22.90 21.85 -10.27
CA TRP A 44 22.57 22.93 -9.36
C TRP A 44 23.56 22.99 -8.18
N ASP A 45 24.71 23.62 -8.41
CA ASP A 45 25.68 23.90 -7.34
C ASP A 45 25.32 25.20 -6.60
N GLY A 46 25.40 25.18 -5.27
CA GLY A 46 25.17 26.35 -4.43
C GLY A 46 24.68 26.07 -3.01
N VAL A 47 24.40 27.13 -2.27
CA VAL A 47 23.88 27.07 -0.88
C VAL A 47 22.46 26.51 -0.85
N ALA A 48 21.64 26.83 -1.86
CA ALA A 48 20.26 26.38 -1.93
C ALA A 48 20.14 24.86 -2.15
N SER A 49 20.90 24.27 -3.07
CA SER A 49 20.83 22.80 -3.28
C SER A 49 21.25 22.01 -2.04
N ARG A 50 22.26 22.49 -1.30
CA ARG A 50 22.68 21.90 -0.01
C ARG A 50 21.61 22.01 1.08
N ALA A 51 20.80 23.06 1.04
CA ALA A 51 19.76 23.33 2.03
C ALA A 51 18.42 22.65 1.70
N TYR A 52 18.30 21.95 0.58
CA TYR A 52 17.11 21.17 0.23
C TYR A 52 17.40 19.66 0.12
N ALA A 53 18.67 19.26 -0.02
CA ALA A 53 19.04 17.85 -0.12
C ALA A 53 18.65 17.02 1.12
N PRO A 54 18.89 17.47 2.36
CA PRO A 54 18.44 16.75 3.56
C PRO A 54 16.91 16.60 3.63
N GLU A 55 16.18 17.67 3.31
CA GLU A 55 14.73 17.76 3.37
C GLU A 55 14.08 16.88 2.30
N PHE A 56 14.65 16.87 1.09
CA PHE A 56 14.22 15.95 0.04
C PHE A 56 14.47 14.50 0.43
N ASP A 57 15.62 14.19 1.04
CA ASP A 57 15.92 12.83 1.47
C ASP A 57 14.98 12.34 2.58
N GLU A 58 14.69 13.19 3.57
CA GLU A 58 13.71 12.88 4.61
C GLU A 58 12.31 12.66 4.03
N TRP A 59 11.88 13.55 3.12
CA TRP A 59 10.61 13.42 2.41
C TRP A 59 10.54 12.10 1.61
N ARG A 60 11.60 11.76 0.86
CA ARG A 60 11.71 10.52 0.09
C ARG A 60 11.59 9.29 0.98
N GLN A 61 12.29 9.27 2.11
CA GLN A 61 12.18 8.18 3.09
C GLN A 61 10.77 8.06 3.67
N GLY A 62 10.10 9.19 3.94
CA GLY A 62 8.70 9.22 4.39
C GLY A 62 7.74 8.65 3.34
N ALA A 63 7.91 9.03 2.08
CA ALA A 63 7.12 8.51 0.97
C ALA A 63 7.29 6.99 0.82
N GLN A 64 8.52 6.48 0.89
CA GLN A 64 8.80 5.04 0.86
C GLN A 64 8.08 4.28 1.99
N LYS A 65 8.07 4.83 3.21
CA LYS A 65 7.36 4.23 4.36
C LYS A 65 5.86 4.20 4.14
N ALA A 66 5.27 5.28 3.61
CA ALA A 66 3.84 5.34 3.32
C ALA A 66 3.43 4.32 2.24
N ILE A 67 4.21 4.19 1.17
CA ILE A 67 4.00 3.21 0.11
C ILE A 67 4.07 1.78 0.66
N ALA A 68 5.10 1.48 1.45
CA ALA A 68 5.25 0.15 2.07
C ALA A 68 4.10 -0.17 3.04
N ALA A 69 3.60 0.81 3.80
CA ALA A 69 2.45 0.62 4.68
C ALA A 69 1.16 0.36 3.90
N LEU A 70 0.96 1.03 2.76
CA LEU A 70 -0.18 0.82 1.88
C LEU A 70 -0.15 -0.58 1.26
N ASP A 71 1.00 -1.02 0.75
CA ASP A 71 1.18 -2.35 0.18
C ASP A 71 0.95 -3.46 1.22
N SER A 72 1.53 -3.31 2.42
CA SER A 72 1.31 -4.23 3.54
C SER A 72 -0.18 -4.32 3.93
N THR A 73 -0.86 -3.18 3.95
CA THR A 73 -2.30 -3.11 4.21
C THR A 73 -3.10 -3.83 3.12
N ALA A 74 -2.75 -3.63 1.84
CA ALA A 74 -3.37 -4.33 0.72
C ALA A 74 -3.25 -5.86 0.88
N VAL A 75 -2.07 -6.36 1.23
CA VAL A 75 -1.82 -7.78 1.50
C VAL A 75 -2.67 -8.29 2.67
N ALA A 76 -2.71 -7.55 3.78
CA ALA A 76 -3.52 -7.92 4.94
C ALA A 76 -5.01 -8.02 4.59
N LEU A 77 -5.56 -7.05 3.85
CA LEU A 77 -6.94 -7.11 3.38
C LEU A 77 -7.20 -8.34 2.51
N ALA A 78 -6.32 -8.67 1.57
CA ALA A 78 -6.47 -9.87 0.74
C ALA A 78 -6.54 -11.14 1.59
N GLN A 79 -5.62 -11.29 2.56
CA GLN A 79 -5.58 -12.45 3.45
C GLN A 79 -6.87 -12.59 4.27
N HIS A 80 -7.39 -11.47 4.79
CA HIS A 80 -8.66 -11.47 5.52
C HIS A 80 -9.85 -11.83 4.62
N GLY A 81 -9.91 -11.31 3.38
CA GLY A 81 -10.95 -11.67 2.40
C GLY A 81 -11.01 -13.18 2.15
N TYR A 82 -9.86 -13.82 1.92
CA TYR A 82 -9.80 -15.27 1.70
C TYR A 82 -10.21 -16.09 2.93
N ALA A 83 -9.80 -15.66 4.13
CA ALA A 83 -10.15 -16.37 5.37
C ALA A 83 -11.65 -16.33 5.66
N PHE A 84 -12.31 -15.19 5.37
CA PHE A 84 -13.77 -15.07 5.49
C PHE A 84 -14.50 -16.02 4.53
N GLN A 85 -14.10 -16.04 3.26
CA GLN A 85 -14.74 -16.90 2.25
C GLN A 85 -14.60 -18.40 2.58
N GLN A 86 -13.45 -18.83 3.11
CA GLN A 86 -13.25 -20.22 3.57
C GLN A 86 -14.13 -20.59 4.77
N THR A 87 -14.24 -19.68 5.75
CA THR A 87 -15.04 -19.90 6.96
C THR A 87 -16.52 -20.01 6.62
N ASP A 88 -17.01 -19.15 5.73
CA ASP A 88 -18.40 -19.12 5.30
C ASP A 88 -18.77 -20.37 4.49
N GLY A 89 -17.92 -20.78 3.54
CA GLY A 89 -18.12 -22.01 2.76
C GLY A 89 -18.11 -23.30 3.61
N SER A 90 -17.24 -23.36 4.61
CA SER A 90 -17.20 -24.48 5.57
C SER A 90 -18.46 -24.54 6.42
N SER A 91 -18.96 -23.38 6.87
CA SER A 91 -20.18 -23.27 7.67
C SER A 91 -21.42 -23.65 6.86
N ALA A 92 -21.53 -23.16 5.61
CA ALA A 92 -22.63 -23.51 4.70
C ALA A 92 -22.67 -25.02 4.40
N SER A 93 -21.50 -25.65 4.20
CA SER A 93 -21.39 -27.10 3.98
C SER A 93 -21.82 -27.91 5.21
N GLY A 94 -21.50 -27.44 6.42
CA GLY A 94 -21.93 -28.06 7.67
C GLY A 94 -23.44 -27.97 7.92
N ILE A 95 -24.08 -26.85 7.53
CA ILE A 95 -25.54 -26.67 7.64
C ILE A 95 -26.28 -27.49 6.57
N SER A 96 -25.76 -27.59 5.36
CA SER A 96 -26.40 -28.38 4.31
C SER A 96 -26.26 -29.90 4.51
N GLY A 97 -25.40 -30.34 5.43
CA GLY A 97 -25.17 -31.74 5.76
C GLY A 97 -25.97 -32.27 6.96
N VAL A 98 -26.75 -31.43 7.63
CA VAL A 98 -27.69 -31.78 8.72
C VAL A 98 -29.14 -31.74 8.24
#